data_AF-A0A6N2BW67-F1
#
_entry.id   AF-A0A6N2BW67-F1
#
_cell.length_a   1.000
_cell.length_b   1.000
_cell.length_c   1.000
_cell.angle_alpha   90.00
_cell.angle_beta   90.00
_cell.angle_gamma   90.00
#
_symmetry.space_group_name_H-M   'P 1'
#
loop_
_entity.id
_entity.type
_entity.pdbx_description
1 polymer ?
#
loop_
_entity_poly.entity_id
_entity_poly.type
_entity_poly.pdbx_seq_one_letter_code
_entity_poly.pdbx_strand_id
1 'polypeptide(L)'
;MHGFLLRSDKMSNSFKPGSSWRGILVSSGHIGWLLSFYEALRQKFSCEGYWIDCPLAVSARKLIVQFFSLWGTIFPSDDGNTQKQHLLHLLSGIIAWIDPPDVVSTAIVNGKSESEFLDGCRALLYMATVTTVLVFDELLKSIRPYGTLSLLSALMCEVIKDLMASHTEEETWSWVARDILLDTWTTLLMPLDGSISHAVIPSEGIGATSHLFALIVESELRAASASSFNDENETDYLQASIAAMDERLSSYALIARAAINVTVPFLIRLFSEKFARLQQGRGFSDPTQTLEELYSLLLITGHIIADEGQGETPLVPDAIQSQFMDVMETDKHPVVILCGSIIKFAEQSLNPEMRASFFSPRLMEVVCQNFCSIKIFNMISYVTCNVSLIAQHSQSCHILLHTPTILKYV
;
A
#
# COMPACT_ATOMS: atom_id res chain seq x y z
N MET A 1 -12.55 -9.77 -7.02
CA MET A 1 -13.99 -9.40 -6.98
C MET A 1 -14.35 -8.51 -5.77
N HIS A 2 -13.75 -8.70 -4.59
CA HIS A 2 -14.04 -7.85 -3.42
C HIS A 2 -13.66 -6.36 -3.59
N GLY A 3 -12.49 -6.07 -4.19
CA GLY A 3 -12.13 -4.69 -4.57
C GLY A 3 -13.06 -4.05 -5.60
N PHE A 4 -13.80 -4.85 -6.38
CA PHE A 4 -14.81 -4.35 -7.33
C PHE A 4 -16.13 -4.01 -6.62
N LEU A 5 -16.48 -4.76 -5.56
CA LEU A 5 -17.68 -4.53 -4.73
C LEU A 5 -17.52 -3.32 -3.80
N LEU A 6 -16.35 -3.16 -3.14
CA LEU A 6 -16.02 -1.95 -2.36
C LEU A 6 -16.00 -0.69 -3.24
N ARG A 7 -15.62 -0.82 -4.52
CA ARG A 7 -15.67 0.28 -5.49
C ARG A 7 -17.08 0.60 -5.97
N SER A 8 -17.99 -0.38 -6.05
CA SER A 8 -19.41 -0.13 -6.35
C SER A 8 -20.07 0.75 -5.29
N ASP A 9 -19.76 0.51 -4.01
CA ASP A 9 -20.26 1.34 -2.91
C ASP A 9 -19.56 2.70 -2.85
N LYS A 10 -18.25 2.80 -3.15
CA LYS A 10 -17.54 4.11 -3.25
C LYS A 10 -17.96 4.94 -4.47
N MET A 11 -18.35 4.29 -5.57
CA MET A 11 -18.84 4.94 -6.80
C MET A 11 -20.33 5.33 -6.71
N SER A 12 -21.06 4.88 -5.68
CA SER A 12 -22.44 5.31 -5.40
C SER A 12 -22.56 6.82 -5.09
N ASN A 13 -21.44 7.48 -4.75
CA ASN A 13 -21.32 8.94 -4.60
C ASN A 13 -20.72 9.65 -5.83
N SER A 14 -20.46 8.96 -6.94
CA SER A 14 -19.92 9.58 -8.15
C SER A 14 -21.03 10.30 -8.92
N PHE A 15 -21.03 11.62 -8.84
CA PHE A 15 -21.95 12.48 -9.58
C PHE A 15 -21.47 12.57 -11.04
N LYS A 16 -22.27 12.04 -12.00
CA LYS A 16 -22.01 12.15 -13.45
C LYS A 16 -22.97 13.15 -14.11
N PRO A 17 -22.81 14.45 -13.87
CA PRO A 17 -23.64 15.46 -14.49
C PRO A 17 -23.38 15.52 -16.00
N GLY A 18 -24.44 15.66 -16.80
CA GLY A 18 -24.33 15.92 -18.22
C GLY A 18 -23.81 17.34 -18.51
N SER A 19 -23.49 17.61 -19.77
CA SER A 19 -22.96 18.89 -20.26
C SER A 19 -23.82 20.12 -19.90
N SER A 20 -25.13 19.94 -19.68
CA SER A 20 -26.05 20.99 -19.23
C SER A 20 -25.67 21.61 -17.89
N TRP A 21 -24.99 20.88 -17.01
CA TRP A 21 -24.56 21.36 -15.70
C TRP A 21 -23.22 22.09 -15.73
N ARG A 22 -22.48 22.03 -16.84
CA ARG A 22 -21.14 22.63 -16.96
C ARG A 22 -21.15 24.12 -16.61
N GLY A 23 -22.16 24.85 -17.10
CA GLY A 23 -22.31 26.27 -16.81
C GLY A 23 -22.43 26.58 -15.31
N ILE A 24 -23.00 25.66 -14.53
CA ILE A 24 -23.29 25.84 -13.10
C ILE A 24 -22.14 25.32 -12.23
N LEU A 25 -21.58 24.16 -12.56
CA LEU A 25 -20.63 23.45 -11.69
C LEU A 25 -19.16 23.69 -12.06
N VAL A 26 -18.86 24.10 -13.29
CA VAL A 26 -17.49 24.27 -13.77
C VAL A 26 -17.22 25.72 -14.20
N SER A 27 -18.10 26.31 -15.02
CA SER A 27 -17.84 27.61 -15.68
C SER A 27 -18.40 28.84 -14.94
N SER A 28 -19.11 28.65 -13.83
CA SER A 28 -19.81 29.72 -13.08
C SER A 28 -18.91 30.58 -12.20
N GLY A 29 -17.65 30.18 -11.97
CA GLY A 29 -16.80 30.77 -10.94
C GLY A 29 -17.17 30.37 -9.50
N HIS A 30 -18.20 29.53 -9.30
CA HIS A 30 -18.64 29.10 -7.97
C HIS A 30 -17.56 28.37 -7.18
N ILE A 31 -16.68 27.61 -7.86
CA ILE A 31 -15.55 26.94 -7.21
C ILE A 31 -14.59 27.97 -6.61
N GLY A 32 -14.19 28.97 -7.39
CA GLY A 32 -13.32 30.04 -6.91
C GLY A 32 -13.96 30.82 -5.76
N TRP A 33 -15.27 31.08 -5.82
CA TRP A 33 -16.01 31.68 -4.71
C TRP A 33 -15.99 30.79 -3.47
N LEU A 34 -16.27 29.49 -3.60
CA LEU A 34 -16.31 28.54 -2.48
C LEU A 34 -14.95 28.40 -1.80
N LEU A 35 -13.88 28.28 -2.59
CA LEU A 35 -12.51 28.22 -2.08
C LEU A 35 -12.15 29.53 -1.35
N SER A 36 -12.46 30.68 -1.95
CA SER A 36 -12.22 32.00 -1.32
C SER A 36 -13.05 32.19 -0.06
N PHE A 37 -14.29 31.70 -0.05
CA PHE A 37 -15.17 31.73 1.11
C PHE A 37 -14.61 30.90 2.26
N TYR A 38 -14.20 29.66 2.00
CA TYR A 38 -13.58 28.81 3.01
C TYR A 38 -12.29 29.43 3.56
N GLU A 39 -11.43 29.96 2.69
CA GLU A 39 -10.19 30.62 3.10
C GLU A 39 -10.46 31.89 3.93
N ALA A 40 -11.49 32.67 3.58
CA ALA A 40 -11.90 33.82 4.40
C ALA A 40 -12.41 33.42 5.78
N LEU A 41 -13.15 32.30 5.89
CA LEU A 41 -13.53 31.72 7.19
C LEU A 41 -12.29 31.30 7.98
N ARG A 42 -11.36 30.59 7.33
CA ARG A 42 -10.11 30.12 7.92
C ARG A 42 -9.28 31.24 8.52
N GLN A 43 -9.12 32.34 7.78
CA GLN A 43 -8.37 33.51 8.24
C GLN A 43 -9.08 34.26 9.36
N LYS A 44 -10.41 34.41 9.26
CA LYS A 44 -11.20 35.14 10.27
C LYS A 44 -11.21 34.45 11.62
N PHE A 45 -11.23 33.12 11.64
CA PHE A 45 -11.38 32.33 12.86
C PHE A 45 -10.10 31.59 13.27
N SER A 46 -8.93 31.93 12.71
CA SER A 46 -7.67 31.22 12.98
C SER A 46 -7.28 31.13 14.46
N CYS A 47 -7.79 32.02 15.30
CA CYS A 47 -7.54 32.05 16.75
C CYS A 47 -8.57 31.25 17.57
N GLU A 48 -9.65 30.77 16.97
CA GLU A 48 -10.76 30.08 17.65
C GLU A 48 -10.71 28.58 17.34
N GLY A 49 -10.12 27.75 18.21
CA GLY A 49 -9.83 26.34 17.90
C GLY A 49 -10.99 25.45 17.42
N TYR A 50 -12.26 25.85 17.60
CA TYR A 50 -13.46 25.09 17.28
C TYR A 50 -14.11 25.43 15.92
N TRP A 51 -13.62 26.43 15.18
CA TRP A 51 -14.29 26.86 13.94
C TRP A 51 -14.22 25.81 12.82
N ILE A 52 -13.13 25.04 12.79
CA ILE A 52 -12.84 24.07 11.73
C ILE A 52 -13.89 22.96 11.69
N ASP A 53 -14.51 22.63 12.82
CA ASP A 53 -15.54 21.60 12.94
C ASP A 53 -16.95 22.17 13.06
N CYS A 54 -17.12 23.49 12.85
CA CYS A 54 -18.45 24.07 12.79
C CYS A 54 -19.22 23.56 11.56
N PRO A 55 -20.56 23.43 11.62
CA PRO A 55 -21.36 22.87 10.53
C PRO A 55 -21.15 23.55 9.16
N LEU A 56 -20.88 24.85 9.15
CA LEU A 56 -20.63 25.63 7.94
C LEU A 56 -19.29 25.26 7.30
N ALA A 57 -18.21 25.18 8.10
CA ALA A 57 -16.88 24.79 7.64
C ALA A 57 -16.89 23.33 7.14
N VAL A 58 -17.52 22.42 7.88
CA VAL A 58 -17.69 21.02 7.48
C VAL A 58 -18.45 20.91 6.17
N SER A 59 -19.56 21.64 6.00
CA SER A 59 -20.35 21.61 4.76
C SER A 59 -19.56 22.17 3.58
N ALA A 60 -18.81 23.25 3.78
CA ALA A 60 -17.96 23.84 2.75
C ALA A 60 -16.85 22.87 2.31
N ARG A 61 -16.13 22.24 3.25
CA ARG A 61 -15.10 21.23 2.91
C ARG A 61 -15.68 20.04 2.18
N LYS A 62 -16.79 19.47 2.66
CA LYS A 62 -17.46 18.34 1.99
C LYS A 62 -17.80 18.68 0.54
N LEU A 63 -18.32 19.88 0.30
CA LEU A 63 -18.63 20.35 -1.05
C LEU A 63 -17.36 20.51 -1.91
N ILE A 64 -16.29 21.11 -1.37
CA ILE A 64 -14.98 21.22 -2.05
C ILE A 64 -14.46 19.83 -2.43
N VAL A 65 -14.46 18.90 -1.48
CA VAL A 65 -14.00 17.51 -1.68
C VAL A 65 -14.85 16.82 -2.77
N GLN A 66 -16.17 16.96 -2.76
CA GLN A 66 -17.05 16.39 -3.80
C GLN A 66 -16.73 16.92 -5.20
N PHE A 67 -16.29 18.17 -5.36
CA PHE A 67 -15.93 18.72 -6.66
C PHE A 67 -14.72 18.02 -7.31
N PHE A 68 -13.86 17.33 -6.54
CA PHE A 68 -12.79 16.49 -7.10
C PHE A 68 -13.33 15.25 -7.82
N SER A 69 -14.54 14.81 -7.50
CA SER A 69 -15.17 13.62 -8.10
C SER A 69 -15.89 13.91 -9.42
N LEU A 70 -15.90 15.16 -9.90
CA LEU A 70 -16.52 15.49 -11.19
C LEU A 70 -15.73 14.87 -12.34
N TRP A 71 -16.43 14.17 -13.23
CA TRP A 71 -15.85 13.59 -14.45
C TRP A 71 -16.91 13.36 -15.53
N GLY A 72 -16.45 13.00 -16.73
CA GLY A 72 -17.30 12.64 -17.86
C GLY A 72 -17.70 13.83 -18.74
N THR A 73 -18.89 13.78 -19.33
CA THR A 73 -19.34 14.71 -20.39
C THR A 73 -19.61 16.14 -19.92
N ILE A 74 -19.47 16.41 -18.61
CA ILE A 74 -19.44 17.77 -18.08
C ILE A 74 -18.20 18.55 -18.56
N PHE A 75 -17.08 17.87 -18.79
CA PHE A 75 -15.89 18.44 -19.40
C PHE A 75 -15.97 18.32 -20.93
N PRO A 76 -15.45 19.32 -21.68
CA PRO A 76 -15.35 19.21 -23.13
C PRO A 76 -14.42 18.07 -23.53
N SER A 77 -14.56 17.60 -24.76
CA SER A 77 -13.58 16.70 -25.38
C SER A 77 -12.34 17.49 -25.81
N ASP A 78 -11.56 17.98 -24.85
CA ASP A 78 -10.37 18.82 -25.04
C ASP A 78 -9.08 18.14 -24.57
N ASP A 79 -9.00 16.82 -24.75
CA ASP A 79 -7.88 15.98 -24.29
C ASP A 79 -7.67 16.05 -22.76
N GLY A 80 -8.74 16.31 -22.01
CA GLY A 80 -8.71 16.37 -20.54
C GLY A 80 -8.15 17.68 -19.97
N ASN A 81 -7.82 18.67 -20.79
CA ASN A 81 -7.21 19.93 -20.34
C ASN A 81 -8.10 20.71 -19.38
N THR A 82 -9.40 20.87 -19.68
CA THR A 82 -10.33 21.57 -18.79
C THR A 82 -10.47 20.81 -17.46
N GLN A 83 -10.49 19.48 -17.49
CA GLN A 83 -10.55 18.66 -16.27
C GLN A 83 -9.27 18.84 -15.44
N LYS A 84 -8.10 18.82 -16.06
CA LYS A 84 -6.80 19.07 -15.40
C LYS A 84 -6.77 20.45 -14.73
N GLN A 85 -7.24 21.49 -15.42
CA GLN A 85 -7.33 22.84 -14.85
C GLN A 85 -8.30 22.95 -13.68
N HIS A 86 -9.45 22.28 -13.77
CA HIS A 86 -10.43 22.20 -12.69
C HIS A 86 -9.84 21.54 -11.44
N LEU A 87 -9.20 20.38 -11.59
CA LEU A 87 -8.55 19.66 -10.50
C LEU A 87 -7.39 20.47 -9.90
N LEU A 88 -6.59 21.13 -10.73
CA LEU A 88 -5.51 22.00 -10.27
C LEU A 88 -6.03 23.18 -9.43
N HIS A 89 -7.13 23.81 -9.86
CA HIS A 89 -7.71 24.92 -9.12
C HIS A 89 -8.20 24.48 -7.72
N LEU A 90 -8.86 23.32 -7.65
CA LEU A 90 -9.27 22.73 -6.38
C LEU A 90 -8.08 22.34 -5.51
N LEU A 91 -7.07 21.65 -6.06
CA LEU A 91 -5.87 21.23 -5.35
C LEU A 91 -5.12 22.43 -4.77
N SER A 92 -4.99 23.51 -5.54
CA SER A 92 -4.40 24.78 -5.08
C SER A 92 -5.15 25.35 -3.88
N GLY A 93 -6.47 25.21 -3.84
CA GLY A 93 -7.31 25.71 -2.75
C GLY A 93 -7.24 24.90 -1.45
N ILE A 94 -6.87 23.62 -1.52
CA ILE A 94 -6.79 22.73 -0.34
C ILE A 94 -5.37 22.36 0.06
N ILE A 95 -4.35 22.80 -0.67
CA ILE A 95 -2.97 22.34 -0.47
C ILE A 95 -2.49 22.53 0.98
N ALA A 96 -2.87 23.65 1.61
CA ALA A 96 -2.52 23.96 3.00
C ALA A 96 -3.28 23.12 4.05
N TRP A 97 -4.12 22.17 3.64
CA TRP A 97 -4.71 21.16 4.53
C TRP A 97 -3.80 19.95 4.70
N ILE A 98 -2.88 19.72 3.77
CA ILE A 98 -2.08 18.48 3.67
C ILE A 98 -0.58 18.75 3.46
N ASP A 99 -0.17 19.96 3.13
CA ASP A 99 1.21 20.32 2.78
C ASP A 99 1.74 21.48 3.65
N PRO A 100 2.95 21.38 4.24
CA PRO A 100 3.82 20.20 4.32
C PRO A 100 3.28 19.10 5.27
N PRO A 101 3.36 17.80 4.91
CA PRO A 101 2.77 16.72 5.70
C PRO A 101 3.24 16.65 7.16
N ASP A 102 4.55 16.83 7.40
CA ASP A 102 5.18 16.76 8.73
C ASP A 102 4.70 17.88 9.66
N VAL A 103 4.49 19.07 9.09
CA VAL A 103 3.95 20.22 9.84
C VAL A 103 2.49 19.98 10.20
N VAL A 104 1.70 19.43 9.27
CA VAL A 104 0.28 19.15 9.51
C VAL A 104 0.10 18.01 10.52
N SER A 105 0.84 16.90 10.38
CA SER A 105 0.79 15.77 11.32
C SER A 105 1.18 16.22 12.73
N THR A 106 2.28 16.96 12.86
CA THR A 106 2.73 17.53 14.14
C THR A 106 1.67 18.45 14.76
N ALA A 107 0.97 19.25 13.96
CA ALA A 107 -0.10 20.10 14.48
C ALA A 107 -1.27 19.28 15.03
N ILE A 108 -1.64 18.17 14.35
CA ILE A 108 -2.71 17.27 14.81
C ILE A 108 -2.33 16.61 16.12
N VAL A 109 -1.11 16.07 16.22
CA VAL A 109 -0.56 15.49 17.46
C VAL A 109 -0.57 16.50 18.61
N ASN A 110 -0.36 17.79 18.31
CA ASN A 110 -0.44 18.89 19.28
C ASN A 110 -1.87 19.39 19.56
N GLY A 111 -2.91 18.65 19.14
CA GLY A 111 -4.31 18.92 19.47
C GLY A 111 -5.06 19.78 18.45
N LYS A 112 -4.50 20.04 17.26
CA LYS A 112 -5.28 20.62 16.15
C LYS A 112 -6.23 19.55 15.61
N SER A 113 -7.44 19.96 15.24
CA SER A 113 -8.40 19.08 14.55
C SER A 113 -7.81 18.49 13.25
N GLU A 114 -8.00 17.19 13.08
CA GLU A 114 -7.60 16.37 11.93
C GLU A 114 -8.53 16.53 10.71
N SER A 115 -9.67 17.20 10.86
CA SER A 115 -10.72 17.26 9.84
C SER A 115 -10.23 17.76 8.48
N GLU A 116 -9.44 18.85 8.44
CA GLU A 116 -8.86 19.36 7.18
C GLU A 116 -7.96 18.32 6.51
N PHE A 117 -7.13 17.64 7.30
CA PHE A 117 -6.18 16.64 6.81
C PHE A 117 -6.91 15.43 6.23
N LEU A 118 -7.91 14.88 6.94
CA LEU A 118 -8.71 13.75 6.46
C LEU A 118 -9.51 14.11 5.21
N ASP A 119 -10.10 15.31 5.16
CA ASP A 119 -10.81 15.80 3.96
C ASP A 119 -9.85 16.00 2.78
N GLY A 120 -8.62 16.45 3.03
CA GLY A 120 -7.57 16.52 2.02
C GLY A 120 -7.17 15.14 1.48
N CYS A 121 -7.05 14.13 2.35
CA CYS A 121 -6.81 12.74 1.93
C CYS A 121 -7.96 12.22 1.04
N ARG A 122 -9.23 12.52 1.40
CA ARG A 122 -10.40 12.14 0.59
C ARG A 122 -10.43 12.86 -0.76
N ALA A 123 -9.99 14.11 -0.81
CA ALA A 123 -9.86 14.85 -2.07
C ALA A 123 -8.84 14.19 -3.00
N LEU A 124 -7.69 13.75 -2.48
CA LEU A 124 -6.70 12.99 -3.26
C LEU A 124 -7.29 11.66 -3.77
N LEU A 125 -8.04 10.94 -2.95
CA LEU A 125 -8.75 9.72 -3.37
C LEU A 125 -9.71 10.00 -4.54
N TYR A 126 -10.57 11.01 -4.44
CA TYR A 126 -11.50 11.35 -5.52
C TYR A 126 -10.77 11.81 -6.78
N MET A 127 -9.70 12.58 -6.65
CA MET A 127 -8.84 12.92 -7.78
C MET A 127 -8.24 11.68 -8.46
N ALA A 128 -7.78 10.69 -7.69
CA ALA A 128 -7.28 9.43 -8.23
C ALA A 128 -8.35 8.64 -9.00
N THR A 129 -9.63 8.72 -8.60
CA THR A 129 -10.71 8.02 -9.33
C THR A 129 -11.00 8.58 -10.73
N VAL A 130 -10.57 9.81 -11.01
CA VAL A 130 -10.88 10.54 -12.25
C VAL A 130 -9.63 10.90 -13.06
N THR A 131 -8.45 10.40 -12.67
CA THR A 131 -7.16 10.68 -13.32
C THR A 131 -6.37 9.39 -13.53
N THR A 132 -5.39 9.43 -14.45
CA THR A 132 -4.34 8.41 -14.53
C THR A 132 -3.20 8.76 -13.58
N VAL A 133 -2.34 7.81 -13.23
CA VAL A 133 -1.16 8.06 -12.37
C VAL A 133 -0.27 9.19 -12.90
N LEU A 134 -0.07 9.28 -14.21
CA LEU A 134 0.72 10.33 -14.84
C LEU A 134 0.08 11.71 -14.65
N VAL A 135 -1.21 11.83 -14.98
CA VAL A 135 -1.95 13.09 -14.82
C VAL A 135 -2.03 13.48 -13.34
N PHE A 136 -2.26 12.51 -12.46
CA PHE A 136 -2.28 12.71 -11.01
C PHE A 136 -0.98 13.33 -10.53
N ASP A 137 0.17 12.77 -10.89
CA ASP A 137 1.48 13.26 -10.47
C ASP A 137 1.79 14.67 -11.01
N GLU A 138 1.42 14.94 -12.27
CA GLU A 138 1.68 16.23 -12.92
C GLU A 138 0.92 17.41 -12.32
N LEU A 139 -0.25 17.20 -11.70
CA LEU A 139 -1.10 18.28 -11.21
C LEU A 139 -0.34 19.21 -10.27
N LEU A 140 0.30 18.67 -9.23
CA LEU A 140 1.00 19.48 -8.24
C LEU A 140 2.31 20.10 -8.78
N LYS A 141 2.97 19.48 -9.77
CA LYS A 141 4.20 20.01 -10.39
C LYS A 141 4.02 21.38 -11.03
N SER A 142 2.79 21.75 -11.37
CA SER A 142 2.47 23.06 -11.92
C SER A 142 2.57 24.20 -10.89
N ILE A 143 2.52 23.88 -9.58
CA ILE A 143 2.53 24.86 -8.48
C ILE A 143 3.58 24.57 -7.39
N ARG A 144 4.21 23.39 -7.41
CA ARG A 144 5.24 22.94 -6.46
C ARG A 144 6.42 22.29 -7.19
N PRO A 145 7.60 22.16 -6.55
CA PRO A 145 8.76 21.50 -7.13
C PRO A 145 8.69 19.96 -7.12
N TYR A 146 7.60 19.38 -6.60
CA TYR A 146 7.36 17.94 -6.55
C TYR A 146 5.95 17.63 -7.07
N GLY A 147 5.76 16.39 -7.51
CA GLY A 147 4.48 15.91 -7.99
C GLY A 147 3.55 15.44 -6.89
N THR A 148 2.29 15.23 -7.26
CA THR A 148 1.25 14.80 -6.31
C THR A 148 1.54 13.40 -5.78
N LEU A 149 2.22 12.54 -6.54
CA LEU A 149 2.59 11.20 -6.08
C LEU A 149 3.59 11.28 -4.92
N SER A 150 4.57 12.20 -5.00
CA SER A 150 5.51 12.45 -3.91
C SER A 150 4.82 13.00 -2.66
N LEU A 151 3.83 13.88 -2.82
CA LEU A 151 2.99 14.35 -1.71
C LEU A 151 2.22 13.19 -1.08
N LEU A 152 1.61 12.33 -1.90
CA LEU A 152 0.88 11.14 -1.45
C LEU A 152 1.80 10.19 -0.65
N SER A 153 3.03 9.95 -1.13
CA SER A 153 4.02 9.17 -0.39
C SER A 153 4.37 9.82 0.95
N ALA A 154 4.60 11.13 0.98
CA ALA A 154 4.97 11.85 2.20
C ALA A 154 3.83 11.86 3.24
N LEU A 155 2.58 12.04 2.81
CA LEU A 155 1.41 11.94 3.67
C LEU A 155 1.30 10.56 4.33
N MET A 156 1.42 9.51 3.53
CA MET A 156 1.38 8.14 4.05
C MET A 156 2.56 7.86 5.00
N CYS A 157 3.74 8.44 4.74
CA CYS A 157 4.88 8.30 5.66
C CYS A 157 4.59 8.92 7.04
N GLU A 158 3.99 10.11 7.09
CA GLU A 158 3.62 10.75 8.36
C GLU A 158 2.54 9.96 9.11
N VAL A 159 1.56 9.43 8.38
CA VAL A 159 0.55 8.53 8.95
C VAL A 159 1.18 7.27 9.55
N ILE A 160 2.12 6.63 8.86
CA ILE A 160 2.82 5.44 9.38
C ILE A 160 3.67 5.78 10.60
N LYS A 161 4.38 6.92 10.59
CA LYS A 161 5.17 7.35 11.77
C LYS A 161 4.29 7.53 13.00
N ASP A 162 3.12 8.14 12.85
CA ASP A 162 2.15 8.30 13.94
C ASP A 162 1.64 6.94 14.43
N LEU A 163 1.25 6.04 13.52
CA LEU A 163 0.83 4.67 13.86
C LEU A 163 1.91 3.89 14.62
N MET A 164 3.18 4.05 14.25
CA MET A 164 4.30 3.40 14.94
C MET A 164 4.58 3.99 16.32
N ALA A 165 4.21 5.24 16.56
CA ALA A 165 4.37 5.93 17.83
C ALA A 165 3.15 5.75 18.76
N SER A 166 1.97 5.49 18.18
CA SER A 166 0.75 5.25 18.93
C SER A 166 0.80 3.89 19.64
N HIS A 167 0.30 3.87 20.87
CA HIS A 167 0.11 2.65 21.67
C HIS A 167 -1.36 2.42 22.01
N THR A 168 -2.27 3.12 21.33
CA THR A 168 -3.71 3.01 21.57
C THR A 168 -4.35 2.00 20.64
N GLU A 169 -5.23 1.16 21.19
CA GLU A 169 -6.12 0.29 20.42
C GLU A 169 -7.33 1.06 19.86
N GLU A 170 -7.57 2.30 20.32
CA GLU A 170 -8.61 3.17 19.80
C GLU A 170 -8.28 3.69 18.39
N GLU A 171 -9.31 3.79 17.55
CA GLU A 171 -9.22 4.35 16.20
C GLU A 171 -8.78 5.82 16.26
N THR A 172 -7.58 6.10 15.78
CA THR A 172 -7.05 7.47 15.67
C THR A 172 -7.20 8.03 14.26
N TRP A 173 -6.93 9.32 14.10
CA TRP A 173 -6.90 9.97 12.78
C TRP A 173 -5.97 9.26 11.79
N SER A 174 -4.86 8.67 12.25
CA SER A 174 -3.88 7.99 11.41
C SER A 174 -4.39 6.64 10.90
N TRP A 175 -5.27 5.95 11.63
CA TRP A 175 -5.96 4.75 11.13
C TRP A 175 -6.87 5.09 9.96
N VAL A 176 -7.71 6.11 10.12
CA VAL A 176 -8.64 6.58 9.08
C VAL A 176 -7.87 7.09 7.86
N ALA A 177 -6.82 7.86 8.07
CA ALA A 177 -6.00 8.39 6.99
C ALA A 177 -5.28 7.28 6.22
N ARG A 178 -4.74 6.27 6.92
CA ARG A 178 -4.07 5.11 6.29
C ARG A 178 -5.00 4.44 5.29
N ASP A 179 -6.23 4.15 5.69
CA ASP A 179 -7.17 3.42 4.84
C ASP A 179 -7.56 4.24 3.60
N ILE A 180 -7.81 5.55 3.76
CA ILE A 180 -8.09 6.47 2.63
C ILE A 180 -6.89 6.57 1.68
N LEU A 181 -5.68 6.66 2.21
CA LEU A 181 -4.47 6.80 1.40
C LEU A 181 -4.12 5.47 0.69
N LEU A 182 -4.32 4.33 1.33
CA LEU A 182 -4.19 3.02 0.68
C LEU A 182 -5.21 2.83 -0.44
N ASP A 183 -6.46 3.23 -0.22
CA ASP A 183 -7.47 3.28 -1.28
C ASP A 183 -7.02 4.16 -2.46
N THR A 184 -6.35 5.27 -2.17
CA THR A 184 -5.82 6.18 -3.19
C THR A 184 -4.72 5.50 -4.01
N TRP A 185 -3.76 4.85 -3.35
CA TRP A 185 -2.71 4.06 -3.99
C TRP A 185 -3.28 2.93 -4.85
N THR A 186 -4.21 2.15 -4.30
CA THR A 186 -4.86 1.05 -5.02
C THR A 186 -5.63 1.56 -6.23
N THR A 187 -6.36 2.68 -6.10
CA THR A 187 -7.09 3.30 -7.21
C THR A 187 -6.18 3.75 -8.34
N LEU A 188 -5.01 4.31 -8.01
CA LEU A 188 -4.01 4.77 -8.98
C LEU A 188 -3.33 3.58 -9.67
N LEU A 189 -2.91 2.58 -8.90
CA LEU A 189 -2.10 1.46 -9.40
C LEU A 189 -2.93 0.34 -10.05
N MET A 190 -4.26 0.34 -9.90
CA MET A 190 -5.19 -0.57 -10.57
C MET A 190 -6.28 0.17 -11.37
N PRO A 191 -5.99 0.60 -12.62
CA PRO A 191 -6.94 1.30 -13.48
C PRO A 191 -8.22 0.48 -13.78
N LEU A 192 -9.36 1.17 -13.96
CA LEU A 192 -10.71 0.59 -14.13
C LEU A 192 -10.89 -0.30 -15.35
N ASP A 193 -10.11 -0.10 -16.40
CA ASP A 193 -10.51 -0.54 -17.73
C ASP A 193 -10.24 -2.02 -17.99
N GLY A 194 -9.64 -2.75 -17.05
CA GLY A 194 -9.24 -4.17 -17.22
C GLY A 194 -8.22 -4.39 -18.35
N SER A 195 -7.95 -3.36 -19.15
CA SER A 195 -6.75 -3.20 -19.95
C SER A 195 -5.57 -3.38 -19.02
N ILE A 196 -4.65 -4.25 -19.41
CA ILE A 196 -3.29 -4.36 -18.87
C ILE A 196 -2.57 -3.05 -19.24
N SER A 197 -3.05 -1.93 -18.70
CA SER A 197 -2.49 -0.60 -18.88
C SER A 197 -1.65 -0.36 -17.64
N HIS A 198 -0.36 -0.56 -17.83
CA HIS A 198 0.67 -0.52 -16.81
C HIS A 198 0.66 0.85 -16.12
N ALA A 199 0.31 0.88 -14.84
CA ALA A 199 0.57 2.04 -14.00
C ALA A 199 2.08 2.11 -13.69
N VAL A 200 2.89 2.42 -14.71
CA VAL A 200 4.30 2.75 -14.52
C VAL A 200 4.32 4.13 -13.88
N ILE A 201 4.73 4.17 -12.61
CA ILE A 201 4.94 5.45 -11.94
C ILE A 201 6.08 6.20 -12.65
N PRO A 202 6.02 7.55 -12.71
CA PRO A 202 7.14 8.35 -13.20
C PRO A 202 8.44 8.00 -12.47
N SER A 203 9.58 8.09 -13.16
CA SER A 203 10.89 7.77 -12.57
C SER A 203 11.20 8.58 -11.31
N GLU A 204 10.76 9.85 -11.28
CA GLU A 204 10.85 10.73 -10.10
C GLU A 204 10.07 10.19 -8.89
N GLY A 205 8.97 9.47 -9.14
CA GLY A 205 8.13 8.86 -8.11
C GLY A 205 8.73 7.61 -7.46
N ILE A 206 9.65 6.90 -8.13
CA ILE A 206 10.24 5.65 -7.64
C ILE A 206 10.94 5.85 -6.30
N GLY A 207 11.66 6.96 -6.13
CA GLY A 207 12.35 7.29 -4.88
C GLY A 207 11.38 7.45 -3.71
N ALA A 208 10.31 8.22 -3.90
CA ALA A 208 9.30 8.47 -2.87
C ALA A 208 8.51 7.18 -2.52
N THR A 209 8.12 6.41 -3.53
CA THR A 209 7.39 5.14 -3.36
C THR A 209 8.24 4.08 -2.66
N SER A 210 9.51 3.94 -3.03
CA SER A 210 10.41 2.97 -2.38
C SER A 210 10.74 3.34 -0.93
N HIS A 211 10.90 4.64 -0.64
CA HIS A 211 11.05 5.12 0.74
C HIS A 211 9.81 4.81 1.59
N LEU A 212 8.61 5.11 1.05
CA LEU A 212 7.35 4.76 1.71
C LEU A 212 7.28 3.26 2.00
N PHE A 213 7.58 2.41 1.01
CA PHE A 213 7.54 0.96 1.20
C PHE A 213 8.51 0.49 2.29
N ALA A 214 9.71 1.05 2.36
CA ALA A 214 10.67 0.71 3.42
C ALA A 214 10.11 1.03 4.82
N LEU A 215 9.43 2.18 4.96
CA LEU A 215 8.79 2.59 6.22
C LEU A 215 7.58 1.71 6.58
N ILE A 216 6.78 1.31 5.58
CA ILE A 216 5.68 0.33 5.76
C ILE A 216 6.26 -0.97 6.34
N VAL A 217 7.31 -1.52 5.72
CA VAL A 217 7.93 -2.77 6.19
C VAL A 217 8.47 -2.59 7.61
N GLU A 218 9.16 -1.49 7.90
CA GLU A 218 9.64 -1.22 9.26
C GLU A 218 8.50 -1.20 10.29
N SER A 219 7.37 -0.57 9.95
CA SER A 219 6.17 -0.51 10.78
C SER A 219 5.59 -1.89 11.06
N GLU A 220 5.38 -2.71 10.03
CA GLU A 220 4.82 -4.05 10.17
C GLU A 220 5.76 -4.99 10.95
N LEU A 221 7.08 -4.87 10.76
CA LEU A 221 8.05 -5.64 11.53
C LEU A 221 8.07 -5.23 13.01
N ARG A 222 7.98 -3.92 13.29
CA ARG A 222 7.91 -3.42 14.67
C ARG A 222 6.63 -3.91 15.34
N ALA A 223 5.48 -3.81 14.66
CA ALA A 223 4.20 -4.31 15.16
C ALA A 223 4.28 -5.81 15.49
N ALA A 224 4.78 -6.63 14.56
CA ALA A 224 4.94 -8.07 14.77
C ALA A 224 5.86 -8.40 15.97
N SER A 225 6.96 -7.65 16.12
CA SER A 225 7.88 -7.82 17.26
C SER A 225 7.26 -7.41 18.60
N ALA A 226 6.37 -6.41 18.61
CA ALA A 226 5.73 -5.91 19.82
C ALA A 226 4.59 -6.84 20.27
N SER A 227 3.85 -7.42 19.33
CA SER A 227 2.78 -8.38 19.61
C SER A 227 3.25 -9.80 19.89
N SER A 228 4.56 -10.07 19.86
CA SER A 228 5.11 -11.42 19.89
C SER A 228 4.83 -12.21 21.17
N PHE A 229 4.36 -11.54 22.22
CA PHE A 229 4.04 -12.13 23.53
C PHE A 229 2.57 -11.96 23.93
N ASN A 230 1.70 -11.46 23.04
CA ASN A 230 0.27 -11.28 23.33
C ASN A 230 -0.52 -12.54 22.91
N ASP A 231 -1.08 -13.25 23.89
CA ASP A 231 -1.82 -14.53 23.75
C ASP A 231 -3.36 -14.34 23.80
N GLU A 232 -3.89 -13.26 23.22
CA GLU A 232 -5.34 -13.00 23.26
C GLU A 232 -6.09 -13.83 22.20
N ASN A 233 -6.61 -14.98 22.64
CA ASN A 233 -7.43 -15.92 21.87
C ASN A 233 -8.89 -15.44 21.76
N GLU A 234 -9.23 -14.74 20.68
CA GLU A 234 -10.61 -14.48 20.26
C GLU A 234 -10.82 -14.97 18.82
N THR A 235 -11.37 -16.18 18.65
CA THR A 235 -11.40 -16.95 17.39
C THR A 235 -12.25 -16.33 16.27
N ASP A 236 -13.35 -15.64 16.58
CA ASP A 236 -14.22 -15.03 15.56
C ASP A 236 -13.72 -13.65 15.11
N TYR A 237 -13.04 -12.92 16.00
CA TYR A 237 -12.29 -11.70 15.66
C TYR A 237 -11.08 -12.01 14.76
N LEU A 238 -10.51 -13.22 14.90
CA LEU A 238 -9.33 -13.66 14.15
C LEU A 238 -9.57 -13.66 12.63
N GLN A 239 -10.71 -14.15 12.15
CA GLN A 239 -10.93 -14.29 10.70
C GLN A 239 -11.14 -12.94 10.01
N ALA A 240 -11.90 -12.03 10.62
CA ALA A 240 -12.07 -10.66 10.10
C ALA A 240 -10.75 -9.89 10.14
N SER A 241 -9.95 -10.08 11.19
CA SER A 241 -8.60 -9.50 11.33
C SER A 241 -7.63 -10.03 10.26
N ILE A 242 -7.67 -11.34 9.96
CA ILE A 242 -6.86 -11.94 8.89
C ILE A 242 -7.26 -11.38 7.52
N ALA A 243 -8.55 -11.28 7.22
CA ALA A 243 -9.02 -10.73 5.95
C ALA A 243 -8.64 -9.25 5.78
N ALA A 244 -8.78 -8.44 6.84
CA ALA A 244 -8.35 -7.04 6.83
C ALA A 244 -6.83 -6.90 6.66
N MET A 245 -6.05 -7.77 7.30
CA MET A 245 -4.60 -7.82 7.13
C MET A 245 -4.22 -8.19 5.69
N ASP A 246 -4.89 -9.17 5.10
CA ASP A 246 -4.67 -9.61 3.71
C ASP A 246 -4.94 -8.47 2.71
N GLU A 247 -6.09 -7.79 2.81
CA GLU A 247 -6.42 -6.63 1.97
C GLU A 247 -5.37 -5.50 2.07
N ARG A 248 -4.87 -5.26 3.29
CA ARG A 248 -3.82 -4.27 3.55
C ARG A 248 -2.49 -4.69 2.92
N LEU A 249 -2.09 -5.96 3.06
CA LEU A 249 -0.87 -6.50 2.45
C LEU A 249 -0.94 -6.47 0.91
N SER A 250 -2.10 -6.75 0.33
CA SER A 250 -2.35 -6.60 -1.11
C SER A 250 -2.16 -5.16 -1.57
N SER A 251 -2.63 -4.17 -0.80
CA SER A 251 -2.41 -2.75 -1.09
C SER A 251 -0.92 -2.36 -0.98
N TYR A 252 -0.21 -2.84 0.05
CA TYR A 252 1.24 -2.61 0.18
C TYR A 252 2.03 -3.25 -0.96
N ALA A 253 1.59 -4.41 -1.46
CA ALA A 253 2.23 -5.08 -2.57
C ALA A 253 2.14 -4.26 -3.87
N LEU A 254 1.03 -3.56 -4.12
CA LEU A 254 0.93 -2.64 -5.26
C LEU A 254 1.98 -1.52 -5.15
N ILE A 255 2.11 -0.89 -3.98
CA ILE A 255 3.12 0.15 -3.73
C ILE A 255 4.54 -0.40 -3.96
N ALA A 256 4.82 -1.60 -3.44
CA ALA A 256 6.11 -2.24 -3.61
C ALA A 256 6.44 -2.52 -5.08
N ARG A 257 5.45 -3.04 -5.83
CA ARG A 257 5.56 -3.38 -7.25
C ARG A 257 5.74 -2.15 -8.13
N ALA A 258 5.18 -1.01 -7.75
CA ALA A 258 5.41 0.25 -8.45
C ALA A 258 6.89 0.71 -8.42
N ALA A 259 7.67 0.26 -7.43
CA ALA A 259 9.11 0.52 -7.32
C ALA A 259 9.94 -0.78 -7.22
N ILE A 260 9.54 -1.83 -7.96
CA ILE A 260 10.03 -3.21 -7.78
C ILE A 260 11.56 -3.35 -7.94
N ASN A 261 12.18 -2.52 -8.78
CA ASN A 261 13.64 -2.48 -8.96
C ASN A 261 14.41 -2.06 -7.72
N VAL A 262 13.78 -1.33 -6.80
CA VAL A 262 14.36 -0.89 -5.53
C VAL A 262 13.88 -1.75 -4.36
N THR A 263 12.59 -2.11 -4.36
CA THR A 263 11.96 -2.81 -3.22
C THR A 263 12.39 -4.27 -3.11
N VAL A 264 12.59 -4.99 -4.21
CA VAL A 264 13.09 -6.38 -4.17
C VAL A 264 14.51 -6.47 -3.59
N PRO A 265 15.51 -5.68 -4.07
CA PRO A 265 16.82 -5.64 -3.42
C PRO A 265 16.78 -5.28 -1.94
N PHE A 266 15.89 -4.37 -1.53
CA PHE A 266 15.68 -4.04 -0.13
C PHE A 266 15.20 -5.26 0.68
N LEU A 267 14.23 -6.02 0.17
CA LEU A 267 13.73 -7.25 0.83
C LEU A 267 14.82 -8.32 0.94
N ILE A 268 15.66 -8.51 -0.09
CA ILE A 268 16.79 -9.46 -0.05
C ILE A 268 17.73 -9.12 1.11
N ARG A 269 18.12 -7.84 1.22
CA ARG A 269 19.00 -7.36 2.29
C ARG A 269 18.36 -7.60 3.66
N LEU A 270 17.11 -7.17 3.83
CA LEU A 270 16.40 -7.26 5.10
C LEU A 270 16.21 -8.72 5.54
N PHE A 271 15.81 -9.60 4.62
CA PHE A 271 15.67 -11.03 4.90
C PHE A 271 17.01 -11.65 5.33
N SER A 272 18.10 -11.30 4.64
CA SER A 272 19.44 -11.76 4.99
C SER A 272 19.88 -11.29 6.38
N GLU A 273 19.60 -10.04 6.74
CA GLU A 273 19.90 -9.46 8.05
C GLU A 273 19.12 -10.18 9.17
N LYS A 274 17.81 -10.40 8.99
CA LYS A 274 16.98 -11.10 9.98
C LYS A 274 17.37 -12.57 10.12
N PHE A 275 17.68 -13.23 9.00
CA PHE A 275 18.17 -14.59 9.03
C PHE A 275 19.53 -14.69 9.75
N ALA A 276 20.47 -13.79 9.47
CA ALA A 276 21.76 -13.77 10.16
C ALA A 276 21.60 -13.56 11.68
N ARG A 277 20.70 -12.66 12.11
CA ARG A 277 20.37 -12.47 13.53
C ARG A 277 19.83 -13.73 14.18
N LEU A 278 18.92 -14.45 13.51
CA LEU A 278 18.40 -15.73 13.99
C LEU A 278 19.52 -16.77 14.16
N GLN A 279 20.47 -16.83 13.23
CA GLN A 279 21.60 -17.75 13.30
C GLN A 279 22.62 -17.40 14.40
N GLN A 280 22.81 -16.11 14.68
CA GLN A 280 23.73 -15.63 15.73
C GLN A 280 23.14 -15.80 17.14
N GLY A 281 21.81 -15.69 17.29
CA GLY A 281 21.10 -15.82 18.57
C GLY A 281 20.96 -17.26 19.10
N ARG A 282 21.49 -18.27 18.39
CA ARG A 282 21.38 -19.69 18.73
C ARG A 282 21.80 -19.96 20.19
N GLY A 283 20.81 -20.18 21.06
CA GLY A 283 21.00 -20.60 22.46
C GLY A 283 21.29 -19.48 23.47
N PHE A 284 21.42 -18.21 23.03
CA PHE A 284 21.78 -17.09 23.92
C PHE A 284 20.72 -15.99 24.01
N SER A 285 19.82 -15.88 23.03
CA SER A 285 18.75 -14.88 23.00
C SER A 285 17.44 -15.50 22.57
N ASP A 286 16.33 -15.08 23.18
CA ASP A 286 14.99 -15.48 22.76
C ASP A 286 14.73 -15.09 21.29
N PRO A 287 14.51 -16.06 20.36
CA PRO A 287 14.33 -15.79 18.95
C PRO A 287 12.93 -15.25 18.61
N THR A 288 11.99 -15.26 19.56
CA THR A 288 10.55 -15.03 19.33
C THR A 288 10.27 -13.78 18.50
N GLN A 289 10.81 -12.62 18.89
CA GLN A 289 10.64 -11.37 18.13
C GLN A 289 11.21 -11.45 16.70
N THR A 290 12.38 -12.06 16.53
CA THR A 290 13.02 -12.18 15.20
C THR A 290 12.24 -13.15 14.31
N LEU A 291 11.56 -14.16 14.90
CA LEU A 291 10.69 -15.08 14.19
C LEU A 291 9.39 -14.42 13.73
N GLU A 292 8.76 -13.59 14.58
CA GLU A 292 7.58 -12.80 14.19
C GLU A 292 7.92 -11.77 13.11
N GLU A 293 9.09 -11.13 13.19
CA GLU A 293 9.59 -10.27 12.11
C GLU A 293 9.77 -11.07 10.79
N LEU A 294 10.37 -12.27 10.84
CA LEU A 294 10.53 -13.12 9.65
C LEU A 294 9.19 -13.58 9.09
N TYR A 295 8.23 -13.92 9.95
CA TYR A 295 6.87 -14.27 9.57
C TYR A 295 6.18 -13.14 8.80
N SER A 296 6.19 -11.93 9.38
CA SER A 296 5.62 -10.73 8.74
C SER A 296 6.33 -10.40 7.41
N LEU A 297 7.66 -10.52 7.37
CA LEU A 297 8.44 -10.31 6.15
C LEU A 297 8.09 -11.31 5.04
N LEU A 298 7.85 -12.58 5.39
CA LEU A 298 7.42 -13.61 4.46
C LEU A 298 6.01 -13.34 3.92
N LEU A 299 5.08 -12.88 4.76
CA LEU A 299 3.74 -12.48 4.33
C LEU A 299 3.80 -11.34 3.33
N ILE A 300 4.53 -10.26 3.65
CA ILE A 300 4.71 -9.11 2.77
C ILE A 300 5.34 -9.55 1.44
N THR A 301 6.41 -10.35 1.50
CA THR A 301 7.11 -10.81 0.29
C THR A 301 6.21 -11.67 -0.59
N GLY A 302 5.41 -12.56 0.00
CA GLY A 302 4.48 -13.44 -0.71
C GLY A 302 3.39 -12.70 -1.48
N HIS A 303 2.96 -11.53 -0.99
CA HIS A 303 2.04 -10.66 -1.72
C HIS A 303 2.74 -9.91 -2.85
N ILE A 304 4.03 -9.59 -2.72
CA ILE A 304 4.76 -8.83 -3.73
C ILE A 304 5.09 -9.68 -4.96
N ILE A 305 5.51 -10.93 -4.75
CA ILE A 305 6.07 -11.78 -5.82
C ILE A 305 5.02 -12.59 -6.60
N ALA A 306 3.76 -12.61 -6.16
CA ALA A 306 2.70 -13.38 -6.79
C ALA A 306 1.33 -12.71 -6.61
N ASP A 307 0.48 -12.82 -7.62
CA ASP A 307 -0.90 -12.37 -7.56
C ASP A 307 -1.79 -13.31 -6.74
N GLU A 308 -2.96 -12.83 -6.32
CA GLU A 308 -3.97 -13.66 -5.67
C GLU A 308 -4.57 -14.64 -6.70
N GLY A 309 -4.38 -15.94 -6.46
CA GLY A 309 -5.07 -17.01 -7.20
C GLY A 309 -6.25 -17.52 -6.38
N GLN A 310 -7.43 -16.91 -6.54
CA GLN A 310 -8.66 -17.42 -5.90
C GLN A 310 -9.14 -18.68 -6.63
N GLY A 311 -8.53 -19.84 -6.32
CA GLY A 311 -8.83 -21.14 -6.94
C GLY A 311 -8.15 -21.40 -8.29
N GLU A 312 -7.36 -20.45 -8.80
CA GLU A 312 -6.55 -20.58 -10.01
C GLU A 312 -5.05 -20.56 -9.70
N THR A 313 -4.23 -20.95 -10.67
CA THR A 313 -2.78 -20.90 -10.53
C THR A 313 -2.30 -19.45 -10.47
N PRO A 314 -1.63 -19.01 -9.37
CA PRO A 314 -1.14 -17.64 -9.25
C PRO A 314 -0.17 -17.26 -10.37
N LEU A 315 -0.38 -16.09 -10.96
CA LEU A 315 0.48 -15.54 -12.01
C LEU A 315 1.63 -14.72 -11.42
N VAL A 316 2.71 -14.60 -12.20
CA VAL A 316 3.83 -13.71 -11.90
C VAL A 316 3.40 -12.27 -12.19
N PRO A 317 3.48 -11.35 -11.22
CA PRO A 317 3.05 -9.97 -11.41
C PRO A 317 3.80 -9.27 -12.55
N ASP A 318 3.06 -8.51 -13.37
CA ASP A 318 3.61 -7.82 -14.55
C ASP A 318 4.76 -6.86 -14.23
N ALA A 319 4.78 -6.28 -13.03
CA ALA A 319 5.88 -5.42 -12.57
C ALA A 319 7.22 -6.19 -12.56
N ILE A 320 7.20 -7.45 -12.14
CA ILE A 320 8.40 -8.31 -12.16
C ILE A 320 8.76 -8.67 -13.59
N GLN A 321 7.77 -9.03 -14.41
CA GLN A 321 7.99 -9.38 -15.81
C GLN A 321 8.66 -8.21 -16.54
N SER A 322 8.02 -7.04 -16.55
CA SER A 322 8.50 -5.85 -17.27
C SER A 322 9.86 -5.33 -16.78
N GLN A 323 10.07 -5.23 -15.46
CA GLN A 323 11.24 -4.55 -14.90
C GLN A 323 12.54 -5.35 -15.00
N PHE A 324 12.45 -6.68 -15.05
CA PHE A 324 13.61 -7.57 -15.06
C PHE A 324 13.76 -8.37 -16.35
N MET A 325 13.02 -8.02 -17.42
CA MET A 325 13.11 -8.69 -18.73
C MET A 325 14.52 -8.77 -19.30
N ASP A 326 15.41 -7.83 -18.98
CA ASP A 326 16.77 -7.82 -19.52
C ASP A 326 17.77 -8.68 -18.70
N VAL A 327 17.35 -9.22 -17.54
CA VAL A 327 18.21 -10.03 -16.67
C VAL A 327 18.16 -11.50 -17.11
N MET A 328 19.03 -11.85 -18.06
CA MET A 328 19.10 -13.21 -18.63
C MET A 328 19.78 -14.25 -17.72
N GLU A 329 20.66 -13.79 -16.83
CA GLU A 329 21.38 -14.67 -15.91
C GLU A 329 20.52 -14.94 -14.67
N THR A 330 20.07 -16.19 -14.52
CA THR A 330 19.20 -16.63 -13.42
C THR A 330 19.76 -16.31 -12.04
N ASP A 331 21.07 -16.48 -11.84
CA ASP A 331 21.77 -16.22 -10.59
C ASP A 331 21.93 -14.73 -10.25
N LYS A 332 21.69 -13.85 -11.23
CA LYS A 332 21.67 -12.39 -11.06
C LYS A 332 20.25 -11.82 -10.95
N HIS A 333 19.21 -12.62 -11.23
CA HIS A 333 17.82 -12.15 -11.19
C HIS A 333 17.39 -11.86 -9.73
N PRO A 334 17.06 -10.61 -9.36
CA PRO A 334 16.83 -10.24 -7.95
C PRO A 334 15.72 -11.05 -7.28
N VAL A 335 14.62 -11.30 -7.98
CA VAL A 335 13.52 -12.10 -7.42
C VAL A 335 13.93 -13.57 -7.23
N VAL A 336 14.81 -14.13 -8.09
CA VAL A 336 15.32 -15.50 -7.92
C VAL A 336 16.22 -15.58 -6.69
N ILE A 337 17.07 -14.57 -6.49
CA ILE A 337 17.92 -14.45 -5.29
C ILE A 337 17.05 -14.38 -4.03
N LEU A 338 15.98 -13.57 -4.05
CA LEU A 338 15.04 -13.46 -2.93
C LEU A 338 14.36 -14.80 -2.64
N CYS A 339 13.77 -15.43 -3.65
CA CYS A 339 13.14 -16.75 -3.52
C CYS A 339 14.13 -17.81 -3.04
N GLY A 340 15.34 -17.85 -3.58
CA GLY A 340 16.40 -18.76 -3.15
C GLY A 340 16.80 -18.56 -1.67
N SER A 341 16.77 -17.32 -1.17
CA SER A 341 17.01 -17.01 0.24
C SER A 341 15.88 -17.55 1.14
N ILE A 342 14.62 -17.39 0.71
CA ILE A 342 13.45 -17.95 1.39
C ILE A 342 13.49 -19.49 1.40
N ILE A 343 13.91 -20.11 0.30
CA ILE A 343 14.11 -21.57 0.20
C ILE A 343 15.14 -22.06 1.20
N LYS A 344 16.32 -21.43 1.26
CA LYS A 344 17.36 -21.79 2.23
C LYS A 344 16.89 -21.65 3.69
N PHE A 345 16.04 -20.67 3.97
CA PHE A 345 15.42 -20.54 5.28
C PHE A 345 14.45 -21.69 5.56
N ALA A 346 13.54 -22.00 4.62
CA ALA A 346 12.58 -23.09 4.77
C ALA A 346 13.25 -24.46 4.90
N GLU A 347 14.38 -24.69 4.23
CA GLU A 347 15.18 -25.92 4.37
C GLU A 347 15.65 -26.15 5.82
N GLN A 348 15.80 -25.09 6.63
CA GLN A 348 16.10 -25.26 8.06
C GLN A 348 15.00 -26.01 8.80
N SER A 349 13.74 -25.93 8.34
CA SER A 349 12.64 -26.70 8.93
C SER A 349 12.81 -28.21 8.75
N LEU A 350 13.64 -28.67 7.82
CA LEU A 350 13.88 -30.10 7.60
C LEU A 350 14.76 -30.70 8.70
N ASN A 351 15.56 -29.90 9.38
CA ASN A 351 16.35 -30.31 10.52
C ASN A 351 15.45 -30.39 11.78
N PRO A 352 15.32 -31.55 12.46
CA PRO A 352 14.44 -31.71 13.62
C PRO A 352 14.73 -30.77 14.79
N GLU A 353 16.01 -30.47 15.05
CA GLU A 353 16.43 -29.57 16.14
C GLU A 353 16.04 -28.13 15.82
N MET A 354 16.27 -27.71 14.58
CA MET A 354 15.88 -26.38 14.09
C MET A 354 14.36 -26.23 14.06
N ARG A 355 13.64 -27.27 13.62
CA ARG A 355 12.18 -27.30 13.61
C ARG A 355 11.60 -27.10 15.00
N ALA A 356 12.10 -27.85 15.98
CA ALA A 356 11.65 -27.75 17.37
C ALA A 356 12.00 -26.40 18.03
N SER A 357 13.08 -25.77 17.59
CA SER A 357 13.59 -24.53 18.21
C SER A 357 13.00 -23.25 17.60
N PHE A 358 12.63 -23.26 16.31
CA PHE A 358 12.33 -22.03 15.56
C PHE A 358 11.03 -22.05 14.75
N PHE A 359 10.45 -23.22 14.44
CA PHE A 359 9.32 -23.30 13.54
C PHE A 359 8.01 -23.52 14.32
N SER A 360 7.32 -22.42 14.61
CA SER A 360 5.94 -22.45 15.12
C SER A 360 4.97 -22.94 14.03
N PRO A 361 3.77 -23.46 14.40
CA PRO A 361 2.74 -23.83 13.43
C PRO A 361 2.39 -22.72 12.44
N ARG A 362 2.27 -21.46 12.90
CA ARG A 362 1.97 -20.29 12.05
C ARG A 362 3.11 -19.99 11.07
N LEU A 363 4.35 -20.04 11.54
CA LEU A 363 5.52 -19.85 10.66
C LEU A 363 5.64 -20.98 9.63
N MET A 364 5.35 -22.21 10.05
CA MET A 364 5.32 -23.36 9.14
C MET A 364 4.21 -23.19 8.10
N GLU A 365 3.03 -22.70 8.50
CA GLU A 365 1.92 -22.43 7.60
C GLU A 365 2.31 -21.40 6.54
N VAL A 366 2.91 -20.26 6.91
CA VAL A 366 3.31 -19.23 5.94
C VAL A 366 4.46 -19.69 5.04
N VAL A 367 5.41 -20.46 5.57
CA VAL A 367 6.41 -21.14 4.75
C VAL A 367 5.72 -22.09 3.79
N CYS A 368 4.76 -22.90 4.24
CA CYS A 368 4.02 -23.79 3.37
C CYS A 368 3.19 -22.99 2.35
N GLN A 369 2.43 -21.97 2.70
CA GLN A 369 1.66 -21.17 1.76
C GLN A 369 2.54 -20.53 0.68
N ASN A 370 3.68 -19.94 1.04
CA ASN A 370 4.61 -19.38 0.06
C ASN A 370 5.18 -20.44 -0.92
N PHE A 371 5.26 -21.71 -0.52
CA PHE A 371 5.82 -22.81 -1.31
C PHE A 371 4.73 -23.64 -2.03
N CYS A 372 3.68 -24.04 -1.31
CA CYS A 372 2.52 -24.83 -1.71
C CYS A 372 1.58 -24.05 -2.64
N SER A 373 1.45 -22.73 -2.50
CA SER A 373 0.58 -21.94 -3.39
C SER A 373 1.17 -21.73 -4.79
N ILE A 374 2.17 -22.51 -5.21
CA ILE A 374 2.78 -22.43 -6.55
C ILE A 374 3.44 -21.05 -6.82
N LYS A 375 3.45 -20.11 -5.86
CA LYS A 375 3.95 -18.73 -6.02
C LYS A 375 5.44 -18.68 -6.33
N ILE A 376 6.27 -19.25 -5.44
CA ILE A 376 7.73 -19.34 -5.65
C ILE A 376 8.07 -20.30 -6.80
N PHE A 377 7.34 -21.41 -6.91
CA PHE A 377 7.61 -22.43 -7.95
C PHE A 377 7.29 -21.93 -9.36
N ASN A 378 6.15 -21.26 -9.57
CA ASN A 378 5.81 -20.62 -10.84
C ASN A 378 6.78 -19.49 -11.18
N MET A 379 7.17 -18.69 -10.18
CA MET A 379 8.09 -17.60 -10.38
C MET A 379 9.49 -18.11 -10.81
N ILE A 380 10.02 -19.13 -10.14
CA ILE A 380 11.29 -19.76 -10.54
C ILE A 380 11.13 -20.48 -11.89
N SER A 381 10.03 -21.17 -12.13
CA SER A 381 9.77 -21.84 -13.41
C SER A 381 9.70 -20.84 -14.57
N TYR A 382 9.07 -19.68 -14.35
CA TYR A 382 8.97 -18.58 -15.30
C TYR A 382 10.34 -17.98 -15.64
N VAL A 383 11.15 -17.66 -14.63
CA VAL A 383 12.44 -16.98 -14.86
C VAL A 383 13.53 -17.92 -15.38
N THR A 384 13.54 -19.17 -14.91
CA THR A 384 14.71 -20.02 -15.13
C THR A 384 14.65 -20.84 -16.41
N CYS A 385 13.45 -21.23 -16.90
CA CYS A 385 13.26 -22.28 -17.92
C CYS A 385 14.17 -23.53 -17.71
N ASN A 386 14.76 -23.71 -16.53
CA ASN A 386 15.88 -24.61 -16.29
C ASN A 386 15.39 -25.76 -15.43
N VAL A 387 15.14 -26.87 -16.11
CA VAL A 387 14.57 -28.10 -15.54
C VAL A 387 15.37 -28.63 -14.34
N SER A 388 16.67 -28.35 -14.27
CA SER A 388 17.52 -28.82 -13.15
C SER A 388 17.30 -28.04 -11.85
N LEU A 389 17.17 -26.71 -11.91
CA LEU A 389 16.84 -25.87 -10.76
C LEU A 389 15.39 -26.14 -10.31
N ILE A 390 14.48 -26.27 -11.27
CA ILE A 390 13.08 -26.63 -11.03
C ILE A 390 13.00 -28.01 -10.36
N ALA A 391 13.81 -28.99 -10.76
CA ALA A 391 13.86 -30.31 -10.14
C ALA A 391 14.41 -30.28 -8.70
N GLN A 392 15.48 -29.53 -8.45
CA GLN A 392 16.06 -29.39 -7.12
C GLN A 392 15.09 -28.69 -6.15
N HIS A 393 14.40 -27.63 -6.60
CA HIS A 393 13.39 -26.94 -5.80
C HIS A 393 12.09 -27.73 -5.67
N SER A 394 11.67 -28.46 -6.72
CA SER A 394 10.56 -29.42 -6.66
C SER A 394 10.84 -30.52 -5.63
N GLN A 395 12.08 -30.97 -5.51
CA GLN A 395 12.46 -31.97 -4.52
C GLN A 395 12.43 -31.41 -3.08
N SER A 396 12.92 -30.19 -2.83
CA SER A 396 12.76 -29.51 -1.53
C SER A 396 11.28 -29.25 -1.21
N CYS A 397 10.47 -28.82 -2.18
CA CYS A 397 9.01 -28.64 -2.03
C CYS A 397 8.29 -29.96 -1.75
N HIS A 398 8.61 -31.03 -2.48
CA HIS A 398 8.04 -32.36 -2.29
C HIS A 398 8.42 -32.93 -0.92
N ILE A 399 9.65 -32.69 -0.44
CA ILE A 399 10.06 -33.08 0.91
C ILE A 399 9.26 -32.29 1.96
N LEU A 400 9.10 -30.97 1.81
CA LEU A 400 8.28 -30.14 2.71
C LEU A 400 6.81 -30.58 2.72
N LEU A 401 6.22 -30.86 1.54
CA LEU A 401 4.83 -31.30 1.37
C LEU A 401 4.56 -32.73 1.87
N HIS A 402 5.52 -33.65 1.74
CA HIS A 402 5.36 -35.06 2.13
C HIS A 402 5.95 -35.40 3.51
N THR A 403 6.42 -34.42 4.28
CA THR A 403 6.81 -34.67 5.67
C THR A 403 5.52 -34.93 6.48
N PRO A 404 5.32 -36.09 7.12
CA PRO A 404 4.04 -36.48 7.76
C PRO A 404 3.56 -35.55 8.87
N THR A 405 4.44 -34.69 9.37
CA THR A 405 4.16 -33.70 10.41
C THR A 405 3.60 -32.39 9.85
N ILE A 406 3.88 -32.06 8.58
CA ILE A 406 3.44 -30.82 7.91
C ILE A 406 2.01 -30.97 7.37
N LEU A 407 1.66 -32.16 6.88
CA LEU A 407 0.29 -32.56 6.48
C LEU A 407 -0.75 -32.58 7.62
N LYS A 408 -0.36 -32.31 8.87
CA LYS A 408 -1.29 -32.10 9.99
C LYS A 408 -1.70 -30.64 10.17
N TYR A 409 -1.00 -29.71 9.50
CA TYR A 409 -1.20 -28.26 9.59
C TYR A 409 -1.75 -27.65 8.28
N VAL A 410 -2.00 -28.49 7.28
CA VAL A 410 -2.85 -28.21 6.09
C VAL A 410 -4.10 -29.06 6.27
#